data_AF-A0A645AS58-F1
#
_entry.id   AF-A0A645AS58-F1
#
_cell.length_a   1.000
_cell.length_b   1.000
_cell.length_c   1.000
_cell.angle_alpha   90.00
_cell.angle_beta   90.00
_cell.angle_gamma   90.00
#
_symmetry.space_group_name_H-M   'P 1'
#
loop_
_entity.id
_entity.type
_entity.pdbx_description
1 polymer ?
#
loop_
_entity_poly.entity_id
_entity_poly.type
_entity_poly.pdbx_seq_one_letter_code
_entity_poly.pdbx_strand_id
1 'polypeptide(L)'
;MLGSALGAILKKTGVAENLVRTVMRKIGINTEKRAILASMIASMVLTALLGTLAGANAIIAPIVIPLVAVIGITPSSLSAVLMGAGLTGMFIGPFSPQVVTIMGLTRLSYVEYLISAGLPVTVVCLIVTYIMANKIQKDTKGIYVYESTENIDINEKAGENAKRATYGFLITLTLLIVYGIYVKSGASYAIVVMFTTAVITGVTGRLSLNEIFDTLVEGASRMMWLFIMFILFNPFITFIEESGAFKSLVTLLEPLLGSGNKIVFSLVSTLTGILGIGGAAVAQSVVMDKMFNGFVQDLGMSTGLWAMILLVGSQITSFAYPEADMLGQMGLARSKDLKNMVKFGVIVVIANVLLIFIRAFFG
;
A
#
# COMPACT_ATOMS: atom_id res chain seq x y z
N MET A 1 -8.60 -11.04 -3.58
CA MET A 1 -10.04 -11.09 -3.90
C MET A 1 -10.91 -10.54 -2.77
N LEU A 2 -10.90 -11.15 -1.56
CA LEU A 2 -11.78 -10.73 -0.45
C LEU A 2 -11.55 -9.27 0.02
N GLY A 3 -10.32 -8.76 -0.01
CA GLY A 3 -10.07 -7.35 0.33
C GLY A 3 -10.78 -6.38 -0.62
N SER A 4 -10.80 -6.69 -1.92
CA SER A 4 -11.55 -5.91 -2.93
C SER A 4 -13.07 -6.07 -2.77
N ALA A 5 -13.52 -7.24 -2.33
CA ALA A 5 -14.93 -7.48 -1.99
C ALA A 5 -15.39 -6.62 -0.81
N LEU A 6 -14.62 -6.61 0.29
CA LEU A 6 -14.82 -5.73 1.43
C LEU A 6 -14.83 -4.26 1.00
N GLY A 7 -13.89 -3.85 0.15
CA GLY A 7 -13.84 -2.48 -0.35
C GLY A 7 -15.05 -2.05 -1.18
N ALA A 8 -15.63 -2.97 -1.95
CA ALA A 8 -16.89 -2.71 -2.65
C ALA A 8 -18.03 -2.44 -1.66
N ILE A 9 -18.12 -3.20 -0.57
CA ILE A 9 -19.09 -2.96 0.50
C ILE A 9 -18.84 -1.62 1.19
N LEU A 10 -17.58 -1.28 1.54
CA LEU A 10 -17.28 0.01 2.19
C LEU A 10 -17.65 1.20 1.31
N LYS A 11 -17.51 1.06 -0.02
CA LYS A 11 -17.95 2.04 -0.99
C LYS A 11 -19.47 2.14 -1.03
N LYS A 12 -20.17 1.02 -1.20
CA LYS A 12 -21.64 0.98 -1.35
C LYS A 12 -22.38 1.45 -0.09
N THR A 13 -21.82 1.19 1.09
CA THR A 13 -22.39 1.61 2.38
C THR A 13 -22.04 3.05 2.77
N GLY A 14 -21.21 3.76 2.00
CA GLY A 14 -20.75 5.12 2.30
C GLY A 14 -19.72 5.19 3.45
N VAL A 15 -19.21 4.05 3.93
CA VAL A 15 -18.20 4.00 5.01
C VAL A 15 -16.91 4.67 4.58
N ALA A 16 -16.44 4.36 3.37
CA ALA A 16 -15.21 4.94 2.83
C ALA A 16 -15.29 6.47 2.76
N GLU A 17 -16.42 7.01 2.27
CA GLU A 17 -16.67 8.46 2.22
C GLU A 17 -16.74 9.08 3.62
N ASN A 18 -17.48 8.47 4.55
CA ASN A 18 -17.62 8.99 5.90
C ASN A 18 -16.27 9.02 6.65
N LEU A 19 -15.42 8.02 6.45
CA LEU A 19 -14.07 7.99 7.02
C LEU A 19 -13.22 9.14 6.48
N VAL A 20 -13.21 9.36 5.17
CA VAL A 20 -12.46 10.46 4.53
C VAL A 20 -12.94 11.81 5.05
N ARG A 21 -14.25 12.07 5.02
CA ARG A 21 -14.83 13.33 5.54
C ARG A 21 -14.50 13.53 7.02
N THR A 22 -14.53 12.47 7.81
CA THR A 22 -14.18 12.54 9.25
C THR A 22 -12.72 12.90 9.47
N VAL A 23 -11.79 12.29 8.72
CA VAL A 23 -10.35 12.60 8.78
C VAL A 23 -10.10 14.06 8.37
N MET A 24 -10.67 14.48 7.22
CA MET A 24 -10.52 15.83 6.69
C MET A 24 -11.05 16.88 7.68
N ARG A 25 -12.20 16.63 8.31
CA ARG A 25 -12.78 17.53 9.32
C ARG A 25 -11.98 17.57 10.63
N LYS A 26 -11.49 16.43 11.12
CA LYS A 26 -10.75 16.36 12.39
C LYS A 26 -9.40 17.08 12.32
N ILE A 27 -8.69 16.95 11.19
CA ILE A 27 -7.39 17.60 11.00
C ILE A 27 -7.60 19.08 10.63
N GLY A 28 -8.65 19.37 9.88
CA GLY A 28 -8.96 20.68 9.33
C GLY A 28 -8.11 20.99 8.10
N ILE A 29 -8.68 21.66 7.11
CA ILE A 29 -8.00 21.97 5.84
C ILE A 29 -7.65 23.46 5.70
N ASN A 30 -7.53 24.18 6.81
CA ASN A 30 -7.40 25.65 6.81
C ASN A 30 -6.08 26.16 6.19
N THR A 31 -5.08 25.29 6.00
CA THR A 31 -3.79 25.62 5.41
C THR A 31 -3.33 24.52 4.46
N GLU A 32 -2.50 24.86 3.48
CA GLU A 32 -1.94 23.89 2.52
C GLU A 32 -1.28 22.70 3.22
N LYS A 33 -0.46 22.97 4.24
CA LYS A 33 0.22 21.93 5.03
C LYS A 33 -0.75 20.96 5.69
N ARG A 34 -1.83 21.48 6.28
CA ARG A 34 -2.85 20.65 6.94
C ARG A 34 -3.69 19.89 5.92
N ALA A 35 -4.00 20.50 4.77
CA ALA A 35 -4.70 19.83 3.68
C ALA A 35 -3.89 18.65 3.10
N ILE A 36 -2.58 18.83 2.90
CA ILE A 36 -1.65 17.75 2.52
C ILE A 36 -1.66 16.65 3.57
N LEU A 37 -1.48 16.98 4.85
CA LEU A 37 -1.46 16.00 5.94
C LEU A 37 -2.79 15.22 6.05
N ALA A 38 -3.92 15.92 5.93
CA ALA A 38 -5.24 15.30 5.98
C ALA A 38 -5.45 14.34 4.81
N SER A 39 -5.03 14.73 3.61
CA SER A 39 -5.09 13.90 2.40
C SER A 39 -4.18 12.67 2.52
N MET A 40 -2.98 12.83 3.11
CA MET A 40 -2.07 11.72 3.38
C MET A 40 -2.70 10.69 4.32
N ILE A 41 -3.25 11.14 5.45
CA ILE A 41 -3.86 10.25 6.45
C ILE A 41 -5.10 9.57 5.85
N ALA A 42 -5.94 10.30 5.12
CA ALA A 42 -7.11 9.73 4.47
C ALA A 42 -6.73 8.63 3.46
N SER A 43 -5.73 8.91 2.61
CA SER A 43 -5.21 7.95 1.62
C SER A 43 -4.63 6.72 2.30
N MET A 44 -3.70 6.90 3.24
CA MET A 44 -3.07 5.79 3.98
C MET A 44 -4.09 4.91 4.71
N VAL A 45 -5.06 5.53 5.41
CA VAL A 45 -6.05 4.77 6.17
C VAL A 45 -6.92 3.94 5.24
N LEU A 46 -7.48 4.52 4.17
CA LEU A 46 -8.32 3.71 3.28
C LEU A 46 -7.52 2.67 2.51
N THR A 47 -6.30 2.96 2.06
CA THR A 47 -5.49 1.95 1.37
C THR A 47 -5.11 0.80 2.31
N ALA A 48 -4.83 1.08 3.59
CA ALA A 48 -4.61 0.04 4.60
C ALA A 48 -5.84 -0.83 4.86
N LEU A 49 -7.02 -0.21 4.88
CA LEU A 49 -8.29 -0.92 5.11
C LEU A 49 -8.74 -1.72 3.88
N LEU A 50 -8.52 -1.20 2.67
CA LEU A 50 -8.98 -1.81 1.42
C LEU A 50 -7.96 -2.75 0.78
N GLY A 51 -6.68 -2.62 1.13
CA GLY A 51 -5.59 -3.42 0.55
C GLY A 51 -5.35 -3.13 -0.94
N THR A 52 -5.78 -1.96 -1.44
CA THR A 52 -5.58 -1.54 -2.83
C THR A 52 -5.31 -0.04 -2.92
N LEU A 53 -4.25 0.33 -3.62
CA LEU A 53 -3.90 1.72 -3.90
C LEU A 53 -4.93 2.39 -4.83
N ALA A 54 -5.07 1.85 -6.05
CA ALA A 54 -5.94 2.42 -7.07
C ALA A 54 -7.41 2.46 -6.63
N GLY A 55 -7.92 1.38 -6.04
CA GLY A 55 -9.31 1.30 -5.61
C GLY A 55 -9.64 2.29 -4.48
N ALA A 56 -8.77 2.41 -3.48
CA ALA A 56 -8.98 3.35 -2.38
C ALA A 56 -8.87 4.80 -2.84
N ASN A 57 -7.83 5.14 -3.57
CA ASN A 57 -7.63 6.52 -4.02
C ASN A 57 -8.67 6.95 -5.07
N ALA A 58 -9.24 6.03 -5.85
CA ALA A 58 -10.37 6.32 -6.73
C ALA A 58 -11.66 6.69 -5.96
N ILE A 59 -11.82 6.23 -4.72
CA ILE A 59 -12.92 6.65 -3.85
C ILE A 59 -12.60 8.01 -3.21
N ILE A 60 -11.35 8.22 -2.82
CA ILE A 60 -10.91 9.44 -2.13
C ILE A 60 -10.87 10.64 -3.07
N ALA A 61 -10.35 10.48 -4.29
CA ALA A 61 -10.03 11.59 -5.18
C ALA A 61 -11.24 12.50 -5.48
N PRO A 62 -12.44 12.00 -5.82
CA PRO A 62 -13.61 12.85 -6.04
C PRO A 62 -14.01 13.70 -4.82
N ILE A 63 -13.76 13.19 -3.62
CA ILE A 63 -14.06 13.90 -2.36
C ILE A 63 -12.95 14.88 -2.03
N VAL A 64 -11.69 14.45 -2.06
CA VAL A 64 -10.55 15.26 -1.60
C VAL A 64 -10.23 16.39 -2.58
N ILE A 65 -10.34 16.15 -3.89
CA ILE A 65 -9.97 17.15 -4.92
C ILE A 65 -10.70 18.47 -4.70
N PRO A 66 -12.04 18.53 -4.62
CA PRO A 66 -12.73 19.79 -4.37
C PRO A 66 -12.31 20.47 -3.07
N LEU A 67 -12.08 19.70 -2.01
CA LEU A 67 -11.71 20.24 -0.71
C LEU A 67 -10.32 20.89 -0.72
N VAL A 68 -9.35 20.24 -1.37
CA VAL A 68 -7.99 20.76 -1.42
C VAL A 68 -7.83 21.82 -2.51
N ALA A 69 -8.67 21.81 -3.55
CA ALA A 69 -8.72 22.83 -4.59
C ALA A 69 -9.10 24.21 -4.03
N VAL A 70 -10.06 24.27 -3.09
CA VAL A 70 -10.43 25.53 -2.39
C VAL A 70 -9.24 26.14 -1.63
N ILE A 71 -8.31 25.31 -1.16
CA ILE A 71 -7.10 25.73 -0.44
C ILE A 71 -5.95 26.05 -1.40
N GLY A 72 -6.11 25.75 -2.69
CA GLY A 72 -5.11 25.96 -3.73
C GLY A 72 -4.04 24.86 -3.81
N ILE A 73 -4.31 23.65 -3.29
CA ILE A 73 -3.41 22.50 -3.50
C ILE A 73 -3.40 22.14 -4.98
N THR A 74 -2.20 21.96 -5.52
CA THR A 74 -2.02 21.64 -6.94
C THR A 74 -2.24 20.15 -7.21
N PRO A 75 -2.68 19.79 -8.43
CA PRO A 75 -2.73 18.40 -8.87
C PRO A 75 -1.43 17.62 -8.64
N SER A 76 -0.27 18.26 -8.88
CA SER A 76 1.06 17.66 -8.69
C SER A 76 1.36 17.32 -7.24
N SER A 77 0.98 18.19 -6.29
CA SER A 77 1.17 17.91 -4.87
C SER A 77 0.25 16.77 -4.41
N LEU A 78 -1.03 16.79 -4.84
CA LEU A 78 -1.97 15.73 -4.51
C LEU A 78 -1.56 14.38 -5.11
N SER A 79 -1.00 14.33 -6.33
CA SER A 79 -0.51 13.08 -6.92
C SER A 79 0.61 12.45 -6.09
N ALA A 80 1.55 13.26 -5.58
CA ALA A 80 2.61 12.78 -4.69
C ALA A 80 2.03 12.25 -3.36
N VAL A 81 1.00 12.91 -2.82
CA VAL A 81 0.30 12.46 -1.60
C VAL A 81 -0.40 11.13 -1.82
N LEU A 82 -1.21 11.00 -2.88
CA LEU A 82 -1.96 9.78 -3.18
C LEU A 82 -1.02 8.60 -3.45
N MET A 83 0.10 8.84 -4.12
CA MET A 83 1.15 7.83 -4.34
C MET A 83 1.83 7.45 -3.04
N GLY A 84 2.49 8.42 -2.39
CA GLY A 84 3.34 8.19 -1.24
C GLY A 84 2.58 7.63 -0.05
N ALA A 85 1.60 8.39 0.46
CA ALA A 85 0.83 7.97 1.62
C ALA A 85 -0.10 6.79 1.32
N GLY A 86 -0.68 6.75 0.11
CA GLY A 86 -1.50 5.62 -0.30
C GLY A 86 -0.73 4.31 -0.31
N LEU A 87 0.49 4.28 -0.86
CA LEU A 87 1.32 3.08 -0.85
C LEU A 87 1.68 2.64 0.56
N THR A 88 1.97 3.58 1.47
CA THR A 88 2.27 3.21 2.86
C THR A 88 1.14 2.48 3.57
N GLY A 89 -0.13 2.76 3.23
CA GLY A 89 -1.23 1.97 3.75
C GLY A 89 -1.17 0.51 3.32
N MET A 90 -0.65 0.21 2.12
CA MET A 90 -0.41 -1.17 1.68
C MET A 90 0.73 -1.86 2.45
N PHE A 91 1.64 -1.11 3.07
CA PHE A 91 2.74 -1.68 3.86
C PHE A 91 2.30 -2.13 5.25
N ILE A 92 1.24 -1.50 5.78
CA ILE A 92 0.75 -1.78 7.14
C ILE A 92 -0.61 -2.47 7.14
N GLY A 93 -1.32 -2.46 6.01
CA GLY A 93 -2.63 -3.09 5.88
C GLY A 93 -2.56 -4.58 6.20
N PRO A 94 -3.24 -5.08 7.24
CA PRO A 94 -3.12 -6.48 7.68
C PRO A 94 -3.55 -7.49 6.62
N PHE A 95 -4.33 -7.05 5.64
CA PHE A 95 -4.87 -7.87 4.56
C PHE A 95 -4.39 -7.43 3.19
N SER A 96 -3.39 -6.54 3.12
CA SER A 96 -2.79 -6.23 1.82
C SER A 96 -2.10 -7.50 1.29
N PRO A 97 -2.22 -7.80 -0.01
CA PRO A 97 -1.61 -9.00 -0.59
C PRO A 97 -0.12 -9.13 -0.28
N GLN A 98 0.59 -8.01 -0.21
CA GLN A 98 2.02 -7.95 0.02
C GLN A 98 2.39 -8.28 1.47
N VAL A 99 1.67 -7.73 2.45
CA VAL A 99 1.88 -8.04 3.88
C VAL A 99 1.65 -9.53 4.14
N VAL A 100 0.53 -10.07 3.63
CA VAL A 100 0.19 -11.49 3.78
C VAL A 100 1.26 -12.39 3.15
N THR A 101 1.80 -12.00 2.00
CA THR A 101 2.84 -12.77 1.31
C THR A 101 4.15 -12.75 2.08
N ILE A 102 4.62 -11.57 2.50
CA ILE A 102 5.88 -11.46 3.24
C ILE A 102 5.80 -12.23 4.56
N MET A 103 4.67 -12.15 5.27
CA MET A 103 4.43 -13.00 6.46
C MET A 103 4.42 -14.49 6.11
N GLY A 104 3.86 -14.88 4.97
CA GLY A 104 3.87 -16.27 4.50
C GLY A 104 5.26 -16.80 4.20
N LEU A 105 6.12 -15.98 3.58
CA LEU A 105 7.50 -16.32 3.21
C LEU A 105 8.42 -16.34 4.45
N THR A 106 8.32 -15.32 5.29
CA THR A 106 9.21 -15.14 6.45
C THR A 106 8.72 -15.82 7.73
N ARG A 107 7.49 -16.33 7.74
CA ARG A 107 6.79 -16.92 8.90
C ARG A 107 6.62 -15.97 10.09
N LEU A 108 6.79 -14.66 9.88
CA LEU A 108 6.54 -13.64 10.90
C LEU A 108 5.05 -13.53 11.22
N SER A 109 4.73 -13.30 12.50
CA SER A 109 3.42 -12.79 12.88
C SER A 109 3.22 -11.35 12.36
N TYR A 110 1.98 -10.89 12.31
CA TYR A 110 1.66 -9.55 11.82
C TYR A 110 2.34 -8.45 12.65
N VAL A 111 2.40 -8.61 13.97
CA VAL A 111 3.03 -7.62 14.87
C VAL A 111 4.53 -7.58 14.65
N GLU A 112 5.18 -8.74 14.53
CA GLU A 112 6.63 -8.80 14.26
C GLU A 112 6.94 -8.14 12.91
N TYR A 113 6.17 -8.47 11.87
CA TYR A 113 6.29 -7.84 10.56
C TYR A 113 6.12 -6.31 10.62
N LEU A 114 5.11 -5.81 11.34
CA LEU A 114 4.88 -4.38 11.48
C LEU A 114 6.07 -3.67 12.13
N ILE A 115 6.60 -4.23 13.22
CA ILE A 115 7.71 -3.62 13.95
C ILE A 115 9.01 -3.73 13.17
N SER A 116 9.25 -4.87 12.52
CA SER A 116 10.51 -5.15 11.83
C SER A 116 10.60 -4.46 10.47
N ALA A 117 9.51 -4.40 9.71
CA ALA A 117 9.49 -3.97 8.31
C ALA A 117 8.43 -2.89 8.01
N GLY A 118 7.17 -3.16 8.31
CA GLY A 118 6.04 -2.34 7.86
C GLY A 118 6.07 -0.89 8.36
N LEU A 119 6.19 -0.68 9.68
CA LEU A 119 6.23 0.65 10.30
C LEU A 119 7.50 1.44 9.96
N PRO A 120 8.73 0.87 10.05
CA PRO A 120 9.94 1.59 9.66
C PRO A 120 9.88 2.17 8.24
N VAL A 121 9.50 1.35 7.26
CA VAL A 121 9.37 1.76 5.85
C VAL A 121 8.27 2.80 5.69
N THR A 122 7.13 2.60 6.37
CA THR A 122 6.01 3.55 6.36
C THR A 122 6.40 4.93 6.89
N VAL A 123 7.10 5.00 8.03
CA VAL A 123 7.52 6.27 8.62
C VAL A 123 8.45 7.02 7.67
N VAL A 124 9.44 6.35 7.09
CA VAL A 124 10.36 6.97 6.12
C VAL A 124 9.59 7.50 4.91
N CYS A 125 8.72 6.68 4.31
CA CYS A 125 7.92 7.09 3.16
C CYS A 125 6.97 8.25 3.47
N LEU A 126 6.32 8.27 4.63
CA LEU A 126 5.43 9.37 5.03
C LEU A 126 6.20 10.67 5.22
N ILE A 127 7.37 10.64 5.88
CA ILE A 127 8.19 11.84 6.09
C ILE A 127 8.64 12.40 4.73
N VAL A 128 9.17 11.55 3.86
CA VAL A 128 9.61 11.97 2.51
C VAL A 128 8.44 12.52 1.71
N THR A 129 7.28 11.84 1.74
CA THR A 129 6.05 12.29 1.05
C THR A 129 5.60 13.64 1.55
N TYR A 130 5.57 13.88 2.86
CA TYR A 130 5.16 15.16 3.40
C TYR A 130 6.12 16.29 2.97
N ILE A 131 7.44 16.08 3.08
CA ILE A 131 8.44 17.08 2.67
C ILE A 131 8.33 17.38 1.17
N MET A 132 8.25 16.33 0.34
CA MET A 132 8.19 16.47 -1.11
C MET A 132 6.87 17.04 -1.60
N ALA A 133 5.72 16.63 -1.04
CA ALA A 133 4.43 17.20 -1.39
C ALA A 133 4.38 18.71 -1.11
N ASN A 134 4.96 19.16 0.01
CA ASN A 134 5.08 20.59 0.33
C ASN A 134 6.04 21.32 -0.61
N LYS A 135 7.15 20.70 -1.00
CA LYS A 135 8.08 21.28 -1.97
C LYS A 135 7.43 21.40 -3.34
N ILE A 136 6.81 20.33 -3.83
CA ILE A 136 6.08 20.31 -5.10
C ILE A 136 4.97 21.36 -5.08
N GLN A 137 4.21 21.48 -3.99
CA GLN A 137 3.19 22.52 -3.84
C GLN A 137 3.78 23.92 -4.05
N LYS A 138 4.91 24.24 -3.42
CA LYS A 138 5.58 25.54 -3.61
C LYS A 138 6.04 25.76 -5.05
N ASP A 139 6.58 24.73 -5.68
CA ASP A 139 7.14 24.79 -7.03
C ASP A 139 6.05 24.87 -8.12
N THR A 140 4.82 24.43 -7.82
CA THR A 140 3.73 24.28 -8.79
C THR A 140 2.58 25.27 -8.60
N LYS A 141 2.53 25.95 -7.45
CA LYS A 141 1.48 26.92 -7.14
C LYS A 141 1.46 28.04 -8.18
N GLY A 142 0.27 28.35 -8.69
CA GLY A 142 0.08 29.34 -9.76
C GLY A 142 0.42 28.84 -11.17
N ILE A 143 0.96 27.63 -11.31
CA ILE A 143 1.22 26.97 -12.60
C ILE A 143 0.13 25.93 -12.88
N TYR A 144 -0.16 25.08 -11.89
CA TYR A 144 -1.18 24.03 -12.01
C TYR A 144 -2.31 24.28 -11.02
N VAL A 145 -3.53 24.38 -11.54
CA VAL A 145 -4.76 24.62 -10.76
C VAL A 145 -5.84 23.66 -11.24
N TYR A 146 -6.71 23.23 -10.34
CA TYR A 146 -7.89 22.46 -10.73
C TYR A 146 -8.87 23.34 -11.50
N GLU A 147 -9.21 22.93 -12.73
CA GLU A 147 -10.28 23.56 -13.50
C GLU A 147 -11.63 23.17 -12.90
N SER A 148 -12.43 24.16 -12.50
CA SER A 148 -13.84 24.05 -12.07
C SER A 148 -14.16 22.80 -11.24
N THR A 149 -13.89 22.84 -9.94
CA THR A 149 -14.33 21.77 -9.02
C THR A 149 -15.77 22.01 -8.57
N GLU A 150 -16.59 20.96 -8.56
CA GLU A 150 -17.90 20.99 -7.89
C GLU A 150 -17.73 21.39 -6.42
N ASN A 151 -18.58 22.28 -5.91
CA ASN A 151 -18.53 22.68 -4.50
C ASN A 151 -19.07 21.55 -3.62
N ILE A 152 -18.18 20.71 -3.07
CA ILE A 152 -18.54 19.75 -2.03
C ILE A 152 -18.49 20.46 -0.67
N ASP A 153 -19.61 20.46 0.05
CA ASP A 153 -19.64 20.93 1.44
C ASP A 153 -19.01 19.88 2.37
N ILE A 154 -17.93 20.26 3.04
CA ILE A 154 -17.21 19.46 4.04
C ILE A 154 -18.12 19.14 5.24
N ASN A 155 -19.07 20.03 5.53
CA ASN A 155 -19.99 19.92 6.65
C ASN A 155 -21.22 19.06 6.34
N GLU A 156 -21.39 18.64 5.09
CA GLU A 156 -22.44 17.71 4.70
C GLU A 156 -22.29 16.42 5.53
N LYS A 157 -23.28 16.18 6.38
CA LYS A 157 -23.26 15.05 7.31
C LYS A 157 -23.47 13.79 6.49
N ALA A 158 -22.53 12.85 6.57
CA ALA A 158 -22.75 11.49 6.09
C ALA A 158 -24.09 10.97 6.64
N GLY A 159 -24.88 10.34 5.77
CA GLY A 159 -26.19 9.80 6.13
C GLY A 159 -26.11 8.89 7.37
N GLU A 160 -27.19 8.82 8.15
CA GLU A 160 -27.20 8.04 9.39
C GLU A 160 -26.80 6.56 9.17
N ASN A 161 -27.18 6.00 8.01
CA ASN A 161 -26.80 4.64 7.62
C ASN A 161 -25.29 4.49 7.44
N ALA A 162 -24.61 5.45 6.79
CA ALA A 162 -23.16 5.41 6.58
C ALA A 162 -22.39 5.53 7.91
N LYS A 163 -22.89 6.34 8.85
CA LYS A 163 -22.32 6.42 10.21
C LYS A 163 -22.44 5.10 10.96
N ARG A 164 -23.65 4.49 10.96
CA ARG A 164 -23.88 3.19 11.60
C ARG A 164 -23.00 2.10 10.98
N ALA A 165 -22.92 2.06 9.65
CA ALA A 165 -22.03 1.16 8.91
C ALA A 165 -20.57 1.36 9.29
N THR A 166 -20.13 2.63 9.47
CA THR A 166 -18.75 2.93 9.84
C THR A 166 -18.42 2.42 11.24
N TYR A 167 -19.32 2.60 12.22
CA TYR A 167 -19.14 2.03 13.55
C TYR A 167 -19.15 0.50 13.51
N GLY A 168 -20.09 -0.11 12.78
CA GLY A 168 -20.15 -1.56 12.59
C GLY A 168 -18.85 -2.11 12.01
N PHE A 169 -18.34 -1.47 10.97
CA PHE A 169 -17.06 -1.78 10.33
C PHE A 169 -15.89 -1.70 11.33
N LEU A 170 -15.69 -0.53 11.96
CA LEU A 170 -14.55 -0.28 12.83
C LEU A 170 -14.55 -1.20 14.06
N ILE A 171 -15.69 -1.35 14.73
CA ILE A 171 -15.82 -2.21 15.92
C ILE A 171 -15.52 -3.67 15.54
N THR A 172 -16.13 -4.17 14.46
CA THR A 172 -15.92 -5.55 14.01
C THR A 172 -14.46 -5.80 13.64
N LEU A 173 -13.88 -4.91 12.84
CA LEU A 173 -12.49 -5.03 12.41
C LEU A 173 -11.53 -5.03 13.61
N THR A 174 -11.72 -4.10 14.57
CA THR A 174 -10.89 -4.02 15.77
C THR A 174 -11.01 -5.28 16.63
N LEU A 175 -12.23 -5.75 16.91
CA LEU A 175 -12.45 -6.97 17.70
C LEU A 175 -11.81 -8.19 17.06
N LEU A 176 -11.99 -8.37 15.74
CA LEU A 176 -11.45 -9.51 15.03
C LEU A 176 -9.92 -9.45 14.92
N ILE A 177 -9.31 -8.28 14.75
CA ILE A 177 -7.85 -8.13 14.79
C ILE A 177 -7.30 -8.49 16.18
N VAL A 178 -7.88 -7.93 17.25
CA VAL A 178 -7.44 -8.22 18.63
C VAL A 178 -7.56 -9.71 18.94
N TYR A 179 -8.68 -10.33 18.55
CA TYR A 179 -8.88 -11.78 18.71
C TYR A 179 -7.87 -12.60 17.89
N GLY A 180 -7.61 -12.21 16.64
CA GLY A 180 -6.64 -12.88 15.78
C GLY A 180 -5.22 -12.85 16.35
N ILE A 181 -4.84 -11.72 16.94
CA ILE A 181 -3.55 -11.58 17.64
C ILE A 181 -3.51 -12.48 18.88
N TYR A 182 -4.58 -12.50 19.68
CA TYR A 182 -4.66 -13.32 20.90
C TYR A 182 -4.50 -14.82 20.62
N VAL A 183 -5.17 -15.32 19.59
CA VAL A 183 -5.14 -16.76 19.21
C VAL A 183 -3.91 -17.11 18.36
N LYS A 184 -3.05 -16.14 18.03
CA LYS A 184 -1.91 -16.29 17.10
C LYS A 184 -2.34 -16.93 15.77
N SER A 185 -3.50 -16.49 15.27
CA SER A 185 -4.08 -17.03 14.05
C SER A 185 -3.18 -16.76 12.85
N GLY A 186 -3.01 -17.77 11.99
CA GLY A 186 -2.23 -17.65 10.76
C GLY A 186 -2.94 -16.81 9.68
N ALA A 187 -2.29 -16.66 8.52
CA ALA A 187 -2.77 -15.86 7.40
C ALA A 187 -4.19 -16.24 6.91
N SER A 188 -4.63 -17.49 7.09
CA SER A 188 -5.97 -17.94 6.72
C SER A 188 -7.09 -17.25 7.50
N TYR A 189 -6.83 -16.76 8.71
CA TYR A 189 -7.81 -16.03 9.52
C TYR A 189 -8.24 -14.70 8.87
N ALA A 190 -7.40 -14.12 8.02
CA ALA A 190 -7.74 -12.95 7.23
C ALA A 190 -9.03 -13.14 6.41
N ILE A 191 -9.30 -14.37 5.93
CA ILE A 191 -10.52 -14.72 5.18
C ILE A 191 -11.75 -14.47 6.05
N VAL A 192 -11.72 -14.98 7.28
CA VAL A 192 -12.81 -14.81 8.25
C VAL A 192 -12.99 -13.33 8.57
N VAL A 193 -11.90 -12.61 8.86
CA VAL A 193 -11.98 -11.18 9.17
C VAL A 193 -12.61 -10.38 8.04
N MET A 194 -12.13 -10.55 6.80
CA MET A 194 -12.64 -9.79 5.66
C MET A 194 -14.10 -10.11 5.37
N PHE A 195 -14.50 -11.38 5.39
CA PHE A 195 -15.88 -11.78 5.10
C PHE A 195 -16.84 -11.32 6.19
N THR A 196 -16.54 -11.60 7.46
CA THR A 196 -17.38 -11.20 8.60
C THR A 196 -17.51 -9.68 8.69
N THR A 197 -16.40 -8.95 8.50
CA THR A 197 -16.42 -7.48 8.50
C THR A 197 -17.26 -6.94 7.35
N ALA A 198 -17.18 -7.52 6.15
CA ALA A 198 -17.98 -7.09 5.01
C ALA A 198 -19.48 -7.32 5.24
N VAL A 199 -19.86 -8.49 5.74
CA VAL A 199 -21.28 -8.80 6.03
C VAL A 199 -21.82 -7.87 7.11
N ILE A 200 -21.13 -7.71 8.25
CA ILE A 200 -21.59 -6.83 9.33
C ILE A 200 -21.68 -5.37 8.86
N THR A 201 -20.72 -4.91 8.07
CA THR A 201 -20.74 -3.55 7.50
C THR A 201 -21.94 -3.37 6.55
N GLY A 202 -22.23 -4.36 5.70
CA GLY A 202 -23.40 -4.33 4.82
C GLY A 202 -24.71 -4.29 5.60
N VAL A 203 -24.87 -5.15 6.60
CA VAL A 203 -26.08 -5.22 7.45
C VAL A 203 -26.28 -3.93 8.24
N THR A 204 -25.22 -3.40 8.85
CA THR A 204 -25.28 -2.13 9.58
C THR A 204 -25.50 -0.91 8.68
N GLY A 205 -25.11 -1.03 7.40
CA GLY A 205 -25.46 -0.09 6.32
C GLY A 205 -26.86 -0.26 5.74
N ARG A 206 -27.66 -1.20 6.27
CA ARG A 206 -29.03 -1.54 5.82
C ARG A 206 -29.10 -2.06 4.37
N LEU A 207 -28.04 -2.71 3.89
CA LEU A 207 -28.11 -3.48 2.65
C LEU A 207 -28.83 -4.80 2.91
N SER A 208 -29.65 -5.25 1.96
CA SER A 208 -30.21 -6.60 1.98
C SER A 208 -29.13 -7.66 1.79
N LEU A 209 -29.36 -8.89 2.26
CA LEU A 209 -28.37 -9.98 2.10
C LEU A 209 -28.00 -10.21 0.63
N ASN A 210 -28.98 -10.16 -0.28
CA ASN A 210 -28.73 -10.31 -1.72
C ASN A 210 -27.78 -9.22 -2.23
N GLU A 211 -28.04 -7.95 -1.88
CA GLU A 211 -27.16 -6.86 -2.27
C GLU A 211 -25.75 -6.99 -1.71
N ILE A 212 -25.60 -7.51 -0.48
CA ILE A 212 -24.30 -7.76 0.13
C ILE A 212 -23.53 -8.80 -0.69
N PHE A 213 -24.16 -9.93 -1.01
CA PHE A 213 -23.51 -10.99 -1.80
C PHE A 213 -23.19 -10.53 -3.22
N ASP A 214 -24.10 -9.84 -3.91
CA ASP A 214 -23.87 -9.30 -5.25
C ASP A 214 -22.68 -8.33 -5.25
N THR A 215 -22.63 -7.44 -4.26
CA THR A 215 -21.54 -6.46 -4.13
C THR A 215 -20.21 -7.12 -3.77
N LEU A 216 -20.24 -8.18 -2.95
CA LEU A 216 -19.05 -8.98 -2.64
C LEU A 216 -18.50 -9.66 -3.90
N VAL A 217 -19.37 -10.29 -4.70
CA VAL A 217 -19.00 -10.97 -5.94
C VAL A 217 -18.46 -9.98 -6.97
N GLU A 218 -19.14 -8.84 -7.16
CA GLU A 218 -18.68 -7.75 -8.04
C GLU A 218 -17.31 -7.21 -7.60
N GLY A 219 -17.13 -7.01 -6.29
CA GLY A 219 -15.85 -6.57 -5.74
C GLY A 219 -14.74 -7.61 -5.93
N ALA A 220 -15.04 -8.90 -5.73
CA ALA A 220 -14.09 -9.99 -5.87
C ALA A 220 -13.68 -10.25 -7.32
N SER A 221 -14.63 -10.17 -8.27
CA SER A 221 -14.42 -10.47 -9.69
C SER A 221 -13.40 -9.52 -10.34
N ARG A 222 -13.35 -8.26 -9.92
CA ARG A 222 -12.32 -7.28 -10.36
C ARG A 222 -10.89 -7.70 -10.06
N MET A 223 -10.69 -8.59 -9.09
CA MET A 223 -9.38 -9.13 -8.71
C MET A 223 -9.19 -10.59 -9.16
N MET A 224 -10.06 -11.11 -10.02
CA MET A 224 -10.00 -12.50 -10.48
C MET A 224 -8.73 -12.77 -11.30
N TRP A 225 -8.32 -11.80 -12.13
CA TRP A 225 -7.08 -11.89 -12.92
C TRP A 225 -5.84 -12.09 -12.02
N LEU A 226 -5.78 -11.38 -10.88
CA LEU A 226 -4.66 -11.45 -9.96
C LEU A 226 -4.60 -12.82 -9.27
N PHE A 227 -5.76 -13.40 -8.95
CA PHE A 227 -5.83 -14.75 -8.41
C PHE A 227 -5.36 -15.81 -9.41
N ILE A 228 -5.77 -15.71 -10.68
CA ILE A 228 -5.29 -16.60 -11.74
C ILE A 228 -3.76 -16.46 -11.88
N MET A 229 -3.26 -15.23 -11.87
CA MET A 229 -1.81 -14.97 -11.88
C MET A 229 -1.09 -15.64 -10.70
N PHE A 230 -1.67 -15.64 -9.49
CA PHE A 230 -1.10 -16.35 -8.34
C PHE A 230 -1.03 -17.85 -8.51
N ILE A 231 -2.09 -18.47 -9.05
CA ILE A 231 -2.08 -19.91 -9.36
C ILE A 231 -0.97 -20.22 -10.36
N LEU A 232 -0.79 -19.37 -11.36
CA LEU A 232 0.22 -19.56 -12.41
C LEU A 232 1.64 -19.16 -11.98
N PHE A 233 1.82 -18.42 -10.88
CA PHE A 233 3.16 -18.07 -10.42
C PHE A 233 3.97 -19.28 -10.01
N ASN A 234 3.40 -20.20 -9.22
CA ASN A 234 4.17 -21.35 -8.78
C ASN A 234 4.75 -22.17 -9.96
N PRO A 235 3.96 -22.59 -10.97
CA PRO A 235 4.52 -23.30 -12.12
C PRO A 235 5.46 -22.43 -12.96
N PHE A 236 5.19 -21.13 -13.12
CA PHE A 236 6.09 -20.22 -13.84
C PHE A 236 7.45 -20.08 -13.15
N ILE A 237 7.45 -19.93 -11.83
CA ILE A 237 8.66 -19.79 -11.04
C ILE A 237 9.43 -21.11 -10.98
N THR A 238 8.74 -22.25 -10.85
CA THR A 238 9.36 -23.57 -10.98
C THR A 238 9.97 -23.75 -12.37
N PHE A 239 9.30 -23.33 -13.44
CA PHE A 239 9.85 -23.36 -14.79
C PHE A 239 11.14 -22.53 -14.94
N ILE A 240 11.16 -21.30 -14.38
CA ILE A 240 12.38 -20.47 -14.41
C ILE A 240 13.50 -21.12 -13.59
N GLU A 241 13.18 -21.70 -12.43
CA GLU A 241 14.12 -22.40 -11.56
C GLU A 241 14.73 -23.61 -12.29
N GLU A 242 13.91 -24.44 -12.92
CA GLU A 242 14.31 -25.59 -13.74
C GLU A 242 15.09 -25.18 -15.00
N SER A 243 14.81 -24.00 -15.56
CA SER A 243 15.58 -23.46 -16.69
C SER A 243 17.02 -23.08 -16.32
N GLY A 244 17.34 -23.02 -15.03
CA GLY A 244 18.65 -22.60 -14.51
C GLY A 244 18.86 -21.09 -14.51
N ALA A 245 17.88 -20.29 -14.95
CA ALA A 245 18.02 -18.85 -15.06
C ALA A 245 18.29 -18.16 -13.71
N PHE A 246 17.60 -18.56 -12.64
CA PHE A 246 17.90 -18.04 -11.29
C PHE A 246 19.30 -18.39 -10.84
N LYS A 247 19.76 -19.62 -11.11
CA LYS A 247 21.12 -20.06 -10.79
C LYS A 247 22.15 -19.23 -11.54
N SER A 248 21.97 -19.00 -12.84
CA SER A 248 22.85 -18.13 -13.63
C SER A 248 22.88 -16.70 -13.11
N LEU A 249 21.73 -16.13 -12.73
CA LEU A 249 21.69 -14.77 -12.17
C LEU A 249 22.40 -14.71 -10.81
N VAL A 250 22.21 -15.72 -9.96
CA VAL A 250 22.94 -15.85 -8.70
C VAL A 250 24.44 -15.93 -8.95
N THR A 251 24.91 -16.72 -9.92
CA THR A 251 26.34 -16.81 -10.28
C THR A 251 26.92 -15.46 -10.71
N LEU A 252 26.13 -14.63 -11.42
CA LEU A 252 26.56 -13.27 -11.77
C LEU A 252 26.66 -12.34 -10.55
N LEU A 253 25.83 -12.56 -9.54
CA LEU A 253 25.83 -11.80 -8.29
C LEU A 253 26.84 -12.38 -7.26
N GLU A 254 27.26 -13.62 -7.41
CA GLU A 254 28.14 -14.36 -6.50
C GLU A 254 29.44 -13.59 -6.14
N PRO A 255 30.12 -12.87 -7.05
CA PRO A 255 31.28 -12.04 -6.68
C PRO A 255 30.95 -10.90 -5.70
N LEU A 256 29.71 -10.38 -5.74
CA LEU A 256 29.23 -9.35 -4.82
C LEU A 256 28.74 -9.95 -3.49
N LEU A 257 28.15 -11.15 -3.55
CA LEU A 257 27.59 -11.86 -2.39
C LEU A 257 28.67 -12.65 -1.61
N GLY A 258 29.75 -13.06 -2.27
CA GLY A 258 30.87 -13.84 -1.73
C GLY A 258 31.75 -13.12 -0.71
N SER A 259 31.49 -11.82 -0.47
CA SER A 259 32.12 -11.07 0.63
C SER A 259 31.69 -11.56 2.02
N GLY A 260 30.60 -12.35 2.11
CA GLY A 260 30.02 -12.79 3.39
C GLY A 260 29.42 -11.64 4.20
N ASN A 261 29.34 -10.43 3.64
CA ASN A 261 28.93 -9.25 4.36
C ASN A 261 27.42 -9.02 4.21
N LYS A 262 26.69 -9.16 5.32
CA LYS A 262 25.24 -8.90 5.42
C LYS A 262 24.82 -7.55 4.84
N ILE A 263 25.65 -6.52 4.96
CA ILE A 263 25.36 -5.17 4.44
C ILE A 263 25.37 -5.16 2.92
N VAL A 264 26.43 -5.73 2.31
CA VAL A 264 26.56 -5.81 0.85
C VAL A 264 25.42 -6.64 0.28
N PHE A 265 25.14 -7.79 0.89
CA PHE A 265 24.02 -8.63 0.51
C PHE A 265 22.68 -7.88 0.57
N SER A 266 22.41 -7.17 1.68
CA SER A 266 21.15 -6.45 1.88
C SER A 266 20.94 -5.35 0.84
N LEU A 267 22.01 -4.63 0.49
CA LEU A 267 21.95 -3.59 -0.54
C LEU A 267 21.75 -4.20 -1.94
N VAL A 268 22.51 -5.23 -2.30
CA VAL A 268 22.42 -5.87 -3.61
C VAL A 268 21.03 -6.47 -3.81
N SER A 269 20.55 -7.28 -2.86
CA SER A 269 19.23 -7.90 -2.93
C SER A 269 18.11 -6.85 -2.99
N THR A 270 18.20 -5.77 -2.20
CA THR A 270 17.23 -4.66 -2.26
C THR A 270 17.22 -3.98 -3.63
N LEU A 271 18.39 -3.63 -4.17
CA LEU A 271 18.50 -2.98 -5.47
C LEU A 271 18.05 -3.90 -6.62
N THR A 272 18.34 -5.21 -6.53
CA THR A 272 17.82 -6.20 -7.47
C THR A 272 16.30 -6.25 -7.45
N GLY A 273 15.67 -6.14 -6.27
CA GLY A 273 14.22 -6.00 -6.17
C GLY A 273 13.71 -4.72 -6.83
N ILE A 274 14.23 -3.57 -6.41
CA ILE A 274 13.76 -2.24 -6.86
C ILE A 274 13.94 -2.04 -8.37
N LEU A 275 15.08 -2.49 -8.93
CA LEU A 275 15.49 -2.16 -10.30
C LEU A 275 15.53 -3.34 -11.25
N GLY A 276 15.70 -4.56 -10.75
CA GLY A 276 15.96 -5.75 -11.55
C GLY A 276 14.73 -6.63 -11.81
N ILE A 277 13.74 -6.61 -10.91
CA ILE A 277 12.53 -7.42 -11.04
C ILE A 277 11.35 -6.46 -11.12
N GLY A 278 10.76 -6.29 -12.31
CA GLY A 278 9.56 -5.47 -12.51
C GLY A 278 8.28 -6.33 -12.49
N GLY A 279 7.20 -5.82 -11.91
CA GLY A 279 5.91 -6.53 -11.88
C GLY A 279 5.08 -6.27 -10.62
N ALA A 280 4.12 -7.16 -10.36
CA ALA A 280 3.28 -7.07 -9.17
C ALA A 280 4.10 -7.36 -7.90
N ALA A 281 3.98 -6.52 -6.87
CA ALA A 281 4.76 -6.61 -5.64
C ALA A 281 4.77 -8.00 -4.97
N VAL A 282 3.66 -8.73 -5.03
CA VAL A 282 3.61 -10.09 -4.48
C VAL A 282 4.49 -11.06 -5.28
N ALA A 283 4.46 -10.96 -6.61
CA ALA A 283 5.28 -11.78 -7.50
C ALA A 283 6.76 -11.55 -7.24
N GLN A 284 7.15 -10.27 -7.18
CA GLN A 284 8.52 -9.86 -6.89
C GLN A 284 8.98 -10.43 -5.55
N SER A 285 8.17 -10.36 -4.50
CA SER A 285 8.52 -10.91 -3.19
C SER A 285 8.80 -12.41 -3.24
N VAL A 286 7.97 -13.19 -3.96
CA VAL A 286 8.15 -14.65 -4.09
C VAL A 286 9.38 -14.99 -4.92
N VAL A 287 9.62 -14.26 -6.01
CA VAL A 287 10.82 -14.41 -6.86
C VAL A 287 12.07 -14.12 -6.05
N MET A 288 12.11 -12.98 -5.35
CA MET A 288 13.23 -12.57 -4.50
C MET A 288 13.51 -13.60 -3.42
N ASP A 289 12.48 -14.10 -2.73
CA ASP A 289 12.63 -15.13 -1.71
C ASP A 289 13.25 -16.40 -2.27
N LYS A 290 12.73 -16.94 -3.36
CA LYS A 290 13.32 -18.14 -3.99
C LYS A 290 14.76 -17.93 -4.46
N MET A 291 15.09 -16.76 -5.00
CA MET A 291 16.43 -16.47 -5.49
C MET A 291 17.46 -16.34 -4.37
N PHE A 292 17.07 -15.77 -3.23
CA PHE A 292 18.02 -15.30 -2.22
C PHE A 292 17.92 -16.03 -0.87
N ASN A 293 16.88 -16.83 -0.61
CA ASN A 293 16.66 -17.50 0.67
C ASN A 293 17.84 -18.38 1.12
N GLY A 294 18.52 -19.07 0.19
CA GLY A 294 19.74 -19.83 0.52
C GLY A 294 20.80 -18.96 1.19
N PHE A 295 21.12 -17.81 0.60
CA PHE A 295 22.06 -16.85 1.16
C PHE A 295 21.58 -16.20 2.45
N VAL A 296 20.28 -15.94 2.59
CA VAL A 296 19.68 -15.39 3.81
C VAL A 296 19.94 -16.34 4.99
N GLN A 297 19.81 -17.66 4.76
CA GLN A 297 20.09 -18.70 5.74
C GLN A 297 21.60 -18.82 6.02
N ASP A 298 22.43 -18.87 4.98
CA ASP A 298 23.88 -19.00 5.11
C ASP A 298 24.53 -17.83 5.85
N LEU A 299 24.03 -16.60 5.63
CA LEU A 299 24.50 -15.40 6.29
C LEU A 299 23.90 -15.21 7.70
N GLY A 300 22.97 -16.07 8.15
CA GLY A 300 22.31 -15.95 9.45
C GLY A 300 21.60 -14.61 9.62
N MET A 301 20.90 -14.16 8.58
CA MET A 301 20.19 -12.87 8.59
C MET A 301 18.87 -12.99 9.35
N SER A 302 18.52 -11.97 10.12
CA SER A 302 17.21 -11.92 10.78
C SER A 302 16.08 -11.90 9.75
N THR A 303 15.04 -12.68 10.06
CA THR A 303 13.80 -12.72 9.27
C THR A 303 13.13 -11.35 9.18
N GLY A 304 13.31 -10.51 10.21
CA GLY A 304 12.82 -9.14 10.22
C GLY A 304 13.51 -8.22 9.21
N LEU A 305 14.83 -8.33 9.05
CA LEU A 305 15.57 -7.60 8.00
C LEU A 305 15.20 -8.12 6.62
N TRP A 306 15.09 -9.44 6.46
CA TRP A 306 14.67 -10.03 5.19
C TRP A 306 13.26 -9.58 4.79
N ALA A 307 12.31 -9.55 5.73
CA ALA A 307 10.98 -9.00 5.49
C ALA A 307 11.00 -7.54 5.02
N MET A 308 11.92 -6.73 5.56
CA MET A 308 12.10 -5.34 5.13
C MET A 308 12.68 -5.27 3.72
N ILE A 309 13.68 -6.10 3.39
CA ILE A 309 14.26 -6.19 2.05
C ILE A 309 13.20 -6.61 1.03
N LEU A 310 12.39 -7.62 1.33
CA LEU A 310 11.28 -8.05 0.47
C LEU A 310 10.24 -6.94 0.29
N LEU A 311 9.88 -6.22 1.36
CA LEU A 311 8.93 -5.11 1.30
C LEU A 311 9.46 -3.99 0.42
N VAL A 312 10.70 -3.54 0.67
CA VAL A 312 11.32 -2.45 -0.07
C VAL A 312 11.55 -2.85 -1.52
N GLY A 313 12.11 -4.04 -1.76
CA GLY A 313 12.40 -4.57 -3.09
C GLY A 313 11.17 -4.80 -3.96
N SER A 314 9.98 -4.99 -3.37
CA SER A 314 8.75 -5.22 -4.14
C SER A 314 7.82 -4.02 -4.26
N GLN A 315 7.83 -3.09 -3.30
CA GLN A 315 6.91 -1.94 -3.32
C GLN A 315 7.58 -0.64 -3.74
N ILE A 316 8.89 -0.50 -3.51
CA ILE A 316 9.62 0.73 -3.84
C ILE A 316 9.93 0.81 -5.34
N THR A 317 9.86 -0.31 -6.07
CA THR A 317 9.91 -0.37 -7.54
C THR A 317 8.91 0.59 -8.19
N SER A 318 7.69 0.69 -7.65
CA SER A 318 6.65 1.59 -8.16
C SER A 318 6.99 3.08 -8.02
N PHE A 319 7.98 3.43 -7.18
CA PHE A 319 8.54 4.77 -7.08
C PHE A 319 9.75 4.98 -8.00
N ALA A 320 10.51 3.94 -8.31
CA ALA A 320 11.71 4.03 -9.12
C ALA A 320 11.40 4.35 -10.60
N TYR A 321 10.30 3.77 -11.12
CA TYR A 321 9.88 3.94 -12.51
C TYR A 321 8.44 4.46 -12.59
N PRO A 322 8.09 5.19 -13.66
CA PRO A 322 6.72 5.66 -13.89
C PRO A 322 5.82 4.51 -14.36
N GLU A 323 5.57 3.54 -13.48
CA GLU A 323 4.70 2.40 -13.71
C GLU A 323 3.21 2.74 -13.50
N ALA A 324 2.35 1.73 -13.59
CA ALA A 324 0.90 1.86 -13.48
C ALA A 324 0.43 2.55 -12.19
N ASP A 325 1.10 2.31 -11.05
CA ASP A 325 0.72 2.95 -9.79
C ASP A 325 1.01 4.46 -9.81
N MET A 326 2.19 4.88 -10.26
CA MET A 326 2.56 6.30 -10.37
C MET A 326 1.64 7.03 -11.33
N LEU A 327 1.47 6.49 -12.54
CA LEU A 327 0.61 7.07 -13.57
C LEU A 327 -0.87 7.06 -13.14
N GLY A 328 -1.31 5.99 -12.47
CA GLY A 328 -2.66 5.87 -11.92
C GLY A 328 -2.95 6.95 -10.89
N GLN A 329 -2.04 7.20 -9.95
CA GLN A 329 -2.21 8.26 -8.95
C GLN A 329 -2.16 9.66 -9.57
N MET A 330 -1.31 9.87 -10.58
CA MET A 330 -1.30 11.10 -11.35
C MET A 330 -2.64 11.33 -12.07
N GLY A 331 -3.17 10.31 -12.74
CA GLY A 331 -4.46 10.37 -13.43
C GLY A 331 -5.60 10.69 -12.46
N LEU A 332 -5.66 10.01 -11.31
CA LEU A 332 -6.65 10.27 -10.26
C LEU A 332 -6.56 11.70 -9.73
N ALA A 333 -5.34 12.21 -9.48
CA ALA A 333 -5.12 13.57 -9.04
C ALA A 333 -5.30 14.63 -10.14
N ARG A 334 -5.50 14.21 -11.41
CA ARG A 334 -5.55 15.06 -12.61
C ARG A 334 -4.23 15.82 -12.87
N SER A 335 -3.10 15.20 -12.53
CA SER A 335 -1.75 15.76 -12.71
C SER A 335 -1.11 15.26 -14.00
N LYS A 336 -0.40 16.15 -14.70
CA LYS A 336 0.46 15.85 -15.85
C LYS A 336 1.96 16.01 -15.52
N ASP A 337 2.30 16.30 -14.27
CA ASP A 337 3.65 16.66 -13.83
C ASP A 337 4.50 15.43 -13.50
N LEU A 338 4.91 14.72 -14.56
CA LEU A 338 5.74 13.52 -14.43
C LEU A 338 7.11 13.84 -13.83
N LYS A 339 7.66 15.02 -14.13
CA LYS A 339 8.99 15.43 -13.69
C LYS A 339 9.09 15.48 -12.17
N ASN A 340 8.14 16.12 -11.51
CA ASN A 340 8.14 16.17 -10.04
C ASN A 340 7.80 14.83 -9.40
N MET A 341 6.95 14.02 -10.04
CA MET A 341 6.66 12.66 -9.57
C MET A 341 7.86 11.73 -9.63
N VAL A 342 8.66 11.77 -10.70
CA VAL A 342 9.91 11.00 -10.81
C VAL A 342 10.93 11.46 -9.77
N LYS A 343 11.10 12.78 -9.57
CA LYS A 343 11.99 13.30 -8.50
C LYS A 343 11.55 12.82 -7.12
N PHE A 344 10.25 12.86 -6.85
CA PHE A 344 9.68 12.33 -5.61
C PHE A 344 9.99 10.84 -5.46
N GLY A 345 9.76 10.06 -6.50
CA GLY A 345 10.03 8.62 -6.52
C GLY A 345 11.49 8.28 -6.23
N VAL A 346 12.44 8.94 -6.90
CA VAL A 346 13.88 8.75 -6.67
C VAL A 346 14.27 9.07 -5.23
N ILE A 347 13.71 10.12 -4.62
CA ILE A 347 14.02 10.46 -3.22
C ILE A 347 13.46 9.40 -2.26
N VAL A 348 12.28 8.84 -2.53
CA VAL A 348 11.72 7.71 -1.77
C VAL A 348 12.60 6.47 -1.89
N VAL A 349 13.09 6.16 -3.10
CA VAL A 349 14.02 5.04 -3.34
C VAL A 349 15.29 5.22 -2.51
N ILE A 350 15.95 6.38 -2.63
CA ILE A 350 17.18 6.67 -1.89
C ILE A 350 16.96 6.55 -0.38
N ALA A 351 15.88 7.14 0.14
CA ALA A 351 15.59 7.11 1.58
C ALA A 351 15.36 5.67 2.11
N ASN A 352 14.69 4.81 1.34
CA ASN A 352 14.47 3.42 1.74
C ASN A 352 15.74 2.56 1.60
N VAL A 353 16.57 2.79 0.58
CA VAL A 353 17.87 2.12 0.47
C VAL A 353 18.77 2.51 1.64
N LEU A 354 18.77 3.77 2.06
CA LEU A 354 19.48 4.22 3.26
C LEU A 354 18.92 3.58 4.54
N LEU A 355 17.60 3.41 4.64
CA LEU A 355 16.99 2.67 5.76
C LEU A 355 17.50 1.23 5.83
N ILE A 356 17.54 0.52 4.70
CA ILE A 356 18.09 -0.85 4.63
C ILE A 356 19.56 -0.85 5.01
N PHE A 357 20.36 0.08 4.49
CA PHE A 357 21.78 0.20 4.85
C PHE A 357 21.98 0.29 6.36
N ILE A 358 21.23 1.19 7.02
CA ILE A 358 21.30 1.38 8.47
C ILE A 358 20.84 0.12 9.21
N ARG A 359 19.75 -0.51 8.75
CA ARG A 359 19.20 -1.71 9.40
C ARG A 359 20.06 -2.95 9.23
N ALA A 360 20.84 -3.04 8.14
CA ALA A 360 21.75 -4.15 7.89
C ALA A 360 22.89 -4.26 8.93
N PHE A 361 23.21 -3.19 9.67
CA PHE A 361 24.16 -3.25 10.78
C PHE A 361 23.61 -3.95 12.03
N PHE A 362 22.28 -4.03 12.17
CA PHE A 362 21.62 -4.57 13.35
C PHE A 362 20.90 -5.90 13.10
N GLY A 363 20.94 -6.41 11.86
CA GLY A 363 20.07 -7.47 11.38
C GLY A 363 20.73 -8.78 11.01
#